data_AF-A0A0C2ZCW9-F1
#
_entry.id   AF-A0A0C2ZCW9-F1
#
_cell.length_a   1.000
_cell.length_b   1.000
_cell.length_c   1.000
_cell.angle_alpha   90.00
_cell.angle_beta   90.00
_cell.angle_gamma   90.00
#
_symmetry.space_group_name_H-M   'P 1'
#
loop_
_entity.id
_entity.type
_entity.pdbx_description
1 polymer ?
#
loop_
_entity_poly.entity_id
_entity_poly.type
_entity_poly.pdbx_seq_one_letter_code
_entity_poly.pdbx_strand_id
1 'polypeptide(L)'
;QCYKCFKNWYPNKYIDFLETWKETKELVDVGATVSQCQQLFNKSVKNLDHLFSSLSKAHAIKGSYILAGRIINQDGSLGHAFTTAGAEGFFLSWCRADTGEIIGHFKAHIYNKVSLDGVTKFFKSTTEAAKEIVAGEGKGKQCTVDDKKDQSNEDISFGLKFASQKLFPWKALLGQLATNMLVMYNWPVDVVFPGEDCCGKGISDLTLAECSKLIAALTNASSSMLYICHLPKMKVALIESQAPVIISTLPSHDSKLLKGKHLFANHTIDYLG
;
A
#
# COMPACT_ATOMS: atom_id res chain seq x y z
N GLN A 1 20.82 -4.17 -38.77
CA GLN A 1 21.12 -5.56 -38.34
C GLN A 1 20.28 -6.00 -37.14
N CYS A 2 20.41 -5.34 -35.97
CA CYS A 2 19.89 -5.82 -34.69
C CYS A 2 18.36 -6.04 -34.64
N TYR A 3 17.57 -5.17 -35.28
CA TYR A 3 16.11 -5.33 -35.32
C TYR A 3 15.65 -6.56 -36.11
N LYS A 4 16.36 -6.92 -37.19
CA LYS A 4 16.07 -8.15 -37.95
C LYS A 4 16.43 -9.39 -37.14
N CYS A 5 17.56 -9.37 -36.42
CA CYS A 5 17.95 -10.45 -35.51
C CYS A 5 16.95 -10.61 -34.35
N PHE A 6 16.46 -9.51 -33.79
CA PHE A 6 15.44 -9.50 -32.74
C PHE A 6 14.12 -10.14 -33.20
N LYS A 7 13.63 -9.80 -34.39
CA LYS A 7 12.45 -10.46 -34.98
C LYS A 7 12.65 -11.95 -35.19
N ASN A 8 13.83 -12.35 -35.66
CA ASN A 8 14.13 -13.76 -35.90
C ASN A 8 14.28 -14.57 -34.61
N TRP A 9 14.74 -13.94 -33.52
CA TRP A 9 14.82 -14.56 -32.20
C TRP A 9 13.47 -14.66 -31.49
N TYR A 10 12.55 -13.72 -31.75
CA TYR A 10 11.23 -13.67 -31.11
C TYR A 10 10.08 -13.55 -32.12
N PRO A 11 9.95 -14.47 -33.09
CA PRO A 11 9.06 -14.29 -34.24
C PRO A 11 7.58 -14.09 -33.86
N ASN A 12 7.14 -14.66 -32.73
CA ASN A 12 5.75 -14.60 -32.26
C ASN A 12 5.56 -13.70 -31.03
N LYS A 13 6.61 -13.04 -30.53
CA LYS A 13 6.57 -12.21 -29.30
C LYS A 13 7.17 -10.83 -29.47
N TYR A 14 7.85 -10.55 -30.59
CA TYR A 14 8.53 -9.27 -30.78
C TYR A 14 7.56 -8.08 -30.83
N ILE A 15 6.32 -8.28 -31.29
CA ILE A 15 5.28 -7.24 -31.28
C ILE A 15 4.88 -6.94 -29.84
N ASP A 16 4.54 -7.96 -29.06
CA ASP A 16 4.20 -7.82 -27.63
C ASP A 16 5.33 -7.14 -26.84
N PHE A 17 6.59 -7.47 -27.13
CA PHE A 17 7.73 -6.81 -26.50
C PHE A 17 7.86 -5.34 -26.89
N LEU A 18 7.57 -4.98 -28.14
CA LEU A 18 7.60 -3.58 -28.59
C LEU A 18 6.43 -2.80 -28.03
N GLU A 19 5.25 -3.41 -27.93
CA GLU A 19 4.06 -2.82 -27.34
C GLU A 19 4.25 -2.62 -25.84
N THR A 20 4.71 -3.65 -25.12
CA THR A 20 5.09 -3.56 -23.70
C THR A 20 6.18 -2.52 -23.48
N TRP A 21 7.20 -2.44 -24.35
CA TRP A 21 8.24 -1.42 -24.25
C TRP A 21 7.69 -0.02 -24.50
N LYS A 22 6.79 0.15 -25.48
CA LYS A 22 6.14 1.42 -25.77
C LYS A 22 5.26 1.87 -24.61
N GLU A 23 4.43 0.97 -24.07
CA GLU A 23 3.64 1.19 -22.86
C GLU A 23 4.53 1.54 -21.66
N THR A 24 5.65 0.84 -21.47
CA THR A 24 6.60 1.10 -20.38
C THR A 24 7.29 2.45 -20.56
N LYS A 25 7.62 2.84 -21.80
CA LYS A 25 8.26 4.12 -22.09
C LYS A 25 7.27 5.28 -21.93
N GLU A 26 6.03 5.08 -22.34
CA GLU A 26 4.93 6.02 -22.08
C GLU A 26 4.66 6.13 -20.57
N LEU A 27 4.75 5.04 -19.80
CA LEU A 27 4.66 5.03 -18.33
C LEU A 27 5.83 5.75 -17.63
N VAL A 28 7.04 5.66 -18.18
CA VAL A 28 8.24 6.35 -17.67
C VAL A 28 8.24 7.84 -18.02
N ASP A 29 7.55 8.22 -19.10
CA ASP A 29 7.38 9.62 -19.54
C ASP A 29 6.08 10.28 -18.99
N VAL A 30 5.31 9.56 -18.15
CA VAL A 30 4.22 10.16 -17.36
C VAL A 30 4.84 11.03 -16.27
N GLY A 31 5.12 12.28 -16.61
CA GLY A 31 5.26 13.42 -15.70
C GLY A 31 6.09 13.13 -14.45
N ALA A 32 7.40 13.34 -14.53
CA ALA A 32 8.33 13.23 -13.40
C ALA A 32 7.93 14.12 -12.19
N THR A 33 6.95 15.02 -12.35
CA THR A 33 6.41 15.85 -11.27
C THR A 33 4.89 15.95 -11.30
N VAL A 34 4.29 16.12 -10.11
CA VAL A 34 2.85 16.36 -9.90
C VAL A 34 2.29 17.48 -10.80
N SER A 35 3.08 18.53 -11.02
CA SER A 35 2.71 19.66 -11.87
C SER A 35 2.51 19.27 -13.33
N GLN A 36 3.39 18.42 -13.88
CA GLN A 36 3.28 17.96 -15.26
C GLN A 36 2.05 17.07 -15.46
N CYS A 37 1.76 16.17 -14.52
CA CYS A 37 0.55 15.35 -14.54
C CYS A 37 -0.71 16.22 -14.50
N GLN A 38 -0.75 17.23 -13.63
CA GLN A 38 -1.87 18.18 -13.56
C GLN A 38 -2.04 18.97 -14.87
N GLN A 39 -0.96 19.41 -15.51
CA GLN A 39 -1.01 20.11 -16.79
C GLN A 39 -1.51 19.21 -17.92
N LEU A 40 -1.01 17.99 -18.01
CA LEU A 40 -1.46 16.99 -18.98
C LEU A 40 -2.94 16.66 -18.78
N PHE A 41 -3.38 16.46 -17.53
CA PHE A 41 -4.77 16.22 -17.20
C PHE A 41 -5.66 17.37 -17.66
N ASN A 42 -5.32 18.60 -17.30
CA ASN A 42 -6.09 19.79 -17.68
C ASN A 42 -6.15 19.97 -19.21
N LYS A 43 -5.06 19.67 -19.92
CA LYS A 43 -5.02 19.70 -21.39
C LYS A 43 -5.95 18.64 -21.99
N SER A 44 -5.92 17.42 -21.48
CA SER A 44 -6.79 16.32 -21.91
C SER A 44 -8.26 16.60 -21.67
N VAL A 45 -8.61 17.13 -20.49
CA VAL A 45 -9.97 17.58 -20.15
C VAL A 45 -10.47 18.60 -21.17
N LYS A 46 -9.70 19.66 -21.42
CA LYS A 46 -10.07 20.69 -22.41
C LYS A 46 -10.31 20.11 -23.80
N ASN A 47 -9.44 19.19 -24.23
CA ASN A 47 -9.55 18.55 -25.54
C ASN A 47 -10.82 17.68 -25.64
N LEU A 48 -11.12 16.90 -24.61
CA LEU A 48 -12.30 16.03 -24.58
C LEU A 48 -13.60 16.83 -24.47
N ASP A 49 -13.65 17.86 -23.63
CA ASP A 49 -14.80 18.77 -23.54
C ASP A 49 -15.09 19.42 -24.90
N HIS A 50 -14.04 19.90 -25.59
CA HIS A 50 -14.17 20.47 -26.92
C HIS A 50 -14.66 19.45 -27.95
N LEU A 51 -14.12 18.22 -27.91
CA LEU A 51 -14.53 17.15 -28.81
C LEU A 51 -16.01 16.79 -28.61
N PHE A 52 -16.43 16.49 -27.38
CA PHE A 52 -17.83 16.15 -27.09
C PHE A 52 -18.78 17.30 -27.41
N SER A 53 -18.38 18.54 -27.14
CA SER A 53 -19.16 19.73 -27.52
C SER A 53 -19.31 19.85 -29.04
N SER A 54 -18.24 19.58 -29.79
CA SER A 54 -18.25 19.64 -31.26
C SER A 54 -19.12 18.53 -31.86
N LEU A 55 -18.98 17.30 -31.37
CA LEU A 55 -19.80 16.15 -31.78
C LEU A 55 -21.29 16.36 -31.45
N SER A 56 -21.59 16.95 -30.28
CA SER A 56 -22.96 17.28 -29.91
C SER A 56 -23.59 18.31 -30.82
N LYS A 57 -22.82 19.32 -31.28
CA LYS A 57 -23.32 20.36 -32.19
C LYS A 57 -23.44 19.86 -33.62
N ALA A 58 -22.43 19.15 -34.12
CA ALA A 58 -22.36 18.76 -35.53
C ALA A 58 -23.19 17.50 -35.84
N HIS A 59 -23.31 16.58 -34.89
CA HIS A 59 -23.87 15.25 -35.13
C HIS A 59 -24.95 14.85 -34.12
N ALA A 60 -25.42 15.78 -33.28
CA ALA A 60 -26.40 15.54 -32.22
C ALA A 60 -26.00 14.41 -31.24
N ILE A 61 -24.69 14.12 -31.13
CA ILE A 61 -24.17 13.10 -30.23
C ILE A 61 -24.26 13.59 -28.79
N LYS A 62 -24.94 12.82 -27.95
CA LYS A 62 -25.08 13.10 -26.52
C LYS A 62 -24.14 12.20 -25.73
N GLY A 63 -23.49 12.76 -24.71
CA GLY A 63 -22.51 12.02 -23.96
C GLY A 63 -22.26 12.59 -22.58
N SER A 64 -21.85 11.70 -21.69
CA SER A 64 -21.32 12.01 -20.38
C SER A 64 -20.04 11.20 -20.18
N TYR A 65 -19.07 11.75 -19.47
CA TYR A 65 -17.83 11.04 -19.15
C TYR A 65 -17.24 11.54 -17.83
N ILE A 66 -16.39 10.72 -17.23
CA ILE A 66 -15.66 11.03 -15.99
C ILE A 66 -14.19 10.68 -16.20
N LEU A 67 -13.31 11.56 -15.75
CA LEU A 67 -11.86 11.34 -15.67
C LEU A 67 -11.40 11.55 -14.24
N ALA A 68 -10.48 10.71 -13.79
CA ALA A 68 -9.80 10.89 -12.52
C ALA A 68 -8.36 10.37 -12.63
N GLY A 69 -7.45 10.99 -11.87
CA GLY A 69 -6.08 10.51 -11.80
C GLY A 69 -5.95 9.24 -10.97
N ARG A 70 -4.89 8.48 -11.25
CA ARG A 70 -4.67 7.13 -10.72
C ARG A 70 -3.97 7.15 -9.36
N ILE A 71 -3.07 8.11 -9.13
CA ILE A 71 -2.16 8.10 -7.99
C ILE A 71 -2.73 8.96 -6.86
N ILE A 72 -3.10 8.33 -5.74
CA ILE A 72 -3.76 9.00 -4.60
C ILE A 72 -2.98 10.23 -4.09
N ASN A 73 -1.65 10.13 -4.05
CA ASN A 73 -0.77 11.10 -3.41
C ASN A 73 -0.39 12.27 -4.33
N GLN A 74 -0.49 12.08 -5.65
CA GLN A 74 -0.12 13.06 -6.67
C GLN A 74 -1.35 13.66 -7.34
N ASP A 75 -2.39 12.84 -7.51
CA ASP A 75 -3.57 13.16 -8.31
C ASP A 75 -4.82 13.40 -7.46
N GLY A 76 -4.69 13.62 -6.15
CA GLY A 76 -5.83 13.76 -5.24
C GLY A 76 -6.84 14.84 -5.70
N SER A 77 -6.36 15.90 -6.35
CA SER A 77 -7.17 16.97 -6.95
C SER A 77 -7.70 16.64 -8.36
N LEU A 78 -7.16 15.64 -9.07
CA LEU A 78 -7.51 15.34 -10.46
C LEU A 78 -8.83 14.57 -10.56
N GLY A 79 -9.91 15.30 -10.83
CA GLY A 79 -11.20 14.73 -11.15
C GLY A 79 -11.96 15.69 -12.07
N HIS A 80 -12.63 15.14 -13.07
CA HIS A 80 -13.47 15.88 -14.00
C HIS A 80 -14.67 15.04 -14.35
N ALA A 81 -15.84 15.65 -14.40
CA ALA A 81 -17.04 15.04 -14.94
C ALA A 81 -17.67 16.03 -15.91
N PHE A 82 -18.08 15.52 -17.06
CA PHE A 82 -18.62 16.31 -18.16
C PHE A 82 -19.91 15.68 -18.67
N THR A 83 -20.85 16.51 -19.05
CA THR A 83 -22.10 16.14 -19.71
C THR A 83 -22.39 17.14 -20.81
N THR A 84 -22.75 16.67 -22.01
CA THR A 84 -23.32 17.56 -23.03
C THR A 84 -24.74 17.99 -22.61
N ALA A 85 -25.24 19.10 -23.15
CA ALA A 85 -26.56 19.64 -22.78
C ALA A 85 -27.71 18.61 -22.90
N GLY A 86 -27.64 17.71 -23.89
CA GLY A 86 -28.64 16.65 -24.05
C GLY A 86 -28.54 15.49 -23.06
N ALA A 87 -27.47 15.43 -22.26
CA ALA A 87 -27.21 14.44 -21.22
C ALA A 87 -27.04 15.09 -19.83
N GLU A 88 -27.47 16.35 -19.69
CA GLU A 88 -27.42 17.06 -18.42
C GLU A 88 -28.26 16.32 -17.36
N GLY A 89 -27.76 16.31 -16.13
CA GLY A 89 -28.41 15.60 -15.03
C GLY A 89 -28.32 14.07 -15.11
N PHE A 90 -27.59 13.48 -16.07
CA PHE A 90 -27.43 12.04 -16.19
C PHE A 90 -26.93 11.38 -14.89
N PHE A 91 -25.84 11.91 -14.31
CA PHE A 91 -25.28 11.36 -13.07
C PHE A 91 -26.24 11.50 -11.88
N LEU A 92 -26.92 12.63 -11.77
CA LEU A 92 -27.90 12.83 -10.70
C LEU A 92 -29.11 11.89 -10.86
N SER A 93 -29.60 11.71 -12.07
CA SER A 93 -30.82 10.93 -12.34
C SER A 93 -30.59 9.43 -12.22
N TRP A 94 -29.47 8.94 -12.75
CA TRP A 94 -29.18 7.50 -12.86
C TRP A 94 -28.23 7.00 -11.77
N CYS A 95 -27.23 7.79 -11.41
CA CYS A 95 -26.27 7.43 -10.38
C CYS A 95 -26.65 7.97 -8.99
N ARG A 96 -27.67 8.84 -8.90
CA ARG A 96 -28.08 9.54 -7.67
C ARG A 96 -26.90 10.24 -6.99
N ALA A 97 -26.02 10.78 -7.81
CA ALA A 97 -24.78 11.42 -7.38
C ALA A 97 -24.61 12.74 -8.14
N ASP A 98 -24.34 13.81 -7.40
CA ASP A 98 -23.91 15.06 -8.02
C ASP A 98 -22.50 14.93 -8.63
N THR A 99 -22.04 15.99 -9.31
CA THR A 99 -20.74 16.02 -9.99
C THR A 99 -19.58 15.71 -9.03
N GLY A 100 -19.59 16.22 -7.80
CA GLY A 100 -18.56 15.97 -6.81
C GLY A 100 -18.62 14.54 -6.28
N GLU A 101 -19.83 14.05 -5.98
CA GLU A 101 -20.06 12.69 -5.48
C GLU A 101 -19.66 11.64 -6.51
N ILE A 102 -20.02 11.79 -7.78
CA ILE A 102 -19.69 10.81 -8.81
C ILE A 102 -18.18 10.77 -9.08
N ILE A 103 -17.50 11.93 -9.06
CA ILE A 103 -16.04 12.01 -9.12
C ILE A 103 -15.43 11.30 -7.90
N GLY A 104 -15.97 11.52 -6.71
CA GLY A 104 -15.53 10.87 -5.48
C GLY A 104 -15.67 9.35 -5.53
N HIS A 105 -16.83 8.85 -5.95
CA HIS A 105 -17.09 7.42 -6.14
C HIS A 105 -16.14 6.81 -7.17
N PHE A 106 -15.93 7.49 -8.29
CA PHE A 106 -15.05 7.00 -9.35
C PHE A 106 -13.58 6.95 -8.89
N LYS A 107 -13.11 7.97 -8.17
CA LYS A 107 -11.79 7.97 -7.52
C LYS A 107 -11.64 6.82 -6.54
N ALA A 108 -12.61 6.63 -5.63
CA ALA A 108 -12.58 5.55 -4.66
C ALA A 108 -12.52 4.17 -5.34
N HIS A 109 -13.25 3.99 -6.43
CA HIS A 109 -13.20 2.76 -7.23
C HIS A 109 -11.80 2.52 -7.84
N ILE A 110 -11.21 3.54 -8.47
CA ILE A 110 -9.85 3.46 -9.04
C ILE A 110 -8.84 3.12 -7.95
N TYR A 111 -8.90 3.78 -6.80
CA TYR A 111 -7.96 3.56 -5.70
C TYR A 111 -8.07 2.15 -5.13
N ASN A 112 -9.30 1.64 -4.96
CA ASN A 112 -9.52 0.26 -4.54
C ASN A 112 -8.92 -0.73 -5.55
N LYS A 113 -9.14 -0.51 -6.85
CA LYS A 113 -8.55 -1.35 -7.91
C LYS A 113 -7.03 -1.32 -7.92
N VAL A 114 -6.42 -0.13 -7.84
CA VAL A 114 -4.96 0.02 -7.77
C VAL A 114 -4.39 -0.69 -6.54
N SER A 115 -5.07 -0.60 -5.40
CA SER A 115 -4.70 -1.33 -4.19
C SER A 115 -4.74 -2.84 -4.39
N LEU A 116 -5.84 -3.37 -4.96
CA LEU A 116 -6.00 -4.80 -5.23
C LEU A 116 -4.99 -5.33 -6.26
N ASP A 117 -4.66 -4.54 -7.28
CA ASP A 117 -3.63 -4.91 -8.26
C ASP A 117 -2.24 -4.99 -7.62
N GLY A 118 -1.93 -4.06 -6.70
CA GLY A 118 -0.69 -4.10 -5.92
C GLY A 118 -0.59 -5.38 -5.09
N VAL A 119 -1.67 -5.74 -4.40
CA VAL A 119 -1.79 -6.97 -3.61
C VAL A 119 -1.64 -8.21 -4.50
N THR A 120 -2.33 -8.26 -5.64
CA THR A 120 -2.30 -9.41 -6.55
C THR A 120 -0.91 -9.60 -7.17
N LYS A 121 -0.25 -8.51 -7.59
CA LYS A 121 1.13 -8.57 -8.11
C LYS A 121 2.10 -9.04 -7.05
N PHE A 122 1.94 -8.58 -5.82
CA PHE A 122 2.74 -9.03 -4.69
C PHE A 122 2.62 -10.55 -4.51
N PHE A 123 1.40 -11.08 -4.36
CA PHE A 123 1.19 -12.52 -4.18
C PHE A 123 1.65 -13.38 -5.36
N LYS A 124 1.48 -12.91 -6.61
CA LYS A 124 2.00 -13.62 -7.79
C LYS A 124 3.53 -13.66 -7.78
N SER A 125 4.19 -12.54 -7.49
CA SER A 125 5.65 -12.47 -7.41
C SER A 125 6.22 -13.37 -6.30
N THR A 126 5.55 -13.44 -5.15
CA THR A 126 5.94 -14.35 -4.04
C THR A 126 5.75 -15.82 -4.42
N THR A 127 4.69 -16.14 -5.16
CA THR A 127 4.42 -17.52 -5.61
C THR A 127 5.40 -17.97 -6.69
N GLU A 128 5.81 -17.07 -7.59
CA GLU A 128 6.81 -17.33 -8.62
C GLU A 128 8.22 -17.45 -8.02
N ALA A 129 8.59 -16.58 -7.09
CA ALA A 129 9.83 -16.70 -6.32
C ALA A 129 9.88 -17.98 -5.48
N ALA A 130 8.77 -18.39 -4.87
CA ALA A 130 8.69 -19.65 -4.13
C ALA A 130 8.81 -20.89 -5.04
N LYS A 131 8.27 -20.84 -6.27
CA LYS A 131 8.42 -21.93 -7.25
C LYS A 131 9.85 -22.07 -7.78
N GLU A 132 10.57 -20.95 -7.90
CA GLU A 132 11.98 -20.94 -8.33
C GLU A 132 12.91 -21.53 -7.24
N ILE A 133 12.56 -21.36 -5.97
CA ILE A 133 13.27 -21.96 -4.83
C ILE A 133 13.01 -23.48 -4.73
N VAL A 134 11.79 -23.94 -5.02
CA VAL A 134 11.41 -25.37 -4.90
C VAL A 134 11.96 -26.25 -6.03
N ALA A 135 12.38 -25.67 -7.17
CA ALA A 135 13.01 -26.44 -8.25
C ALA A 135 14.48 -26.84 -7.96
N GLY A 136 15.08 -26.32 -6.88
CA GLY A 136 16.50 -26.48 -6.58
C GLY A 136 16.89 -27.55 -5.56
N GLU A 137 15.96 -28.10 -4.76
CA GLU A 137 16.34 -28.99 -3.66
C GLU A 137 15.65 -30.35 -3.72
N GLY A 138 16.42 -31.34 -4.16
CA GLY A 138 16.07 -32.74 -4.07
C GLY A 138 16.26 -33.30 -2.67
N LYS A 139 15.26 -34.11 -2.27
CA LYS A 139 15.27 -35.18 -1.26
C LYS A 139 15.57 -34.81 0.20
N GLY A 140 14.56 -34.99 1.06
CA GLY A 140 14.83 -35.46 2.43
C GLY A 140 13.72 -35.29 3.47
N LYS A 141 12.95 -36.37 3.66
CA LYS A 141 12.26 -36.81 4.89
C LYS A 141 11.23 -35.87 5.55
N GLN A 142 9.99 -36.24 5.24
CA GLN A 142 8.77 -36.04 6.01
C GLN A 142 8.88 -36.57 7.44
N CYS A 143 8.49 -35.75 8.42
CA CYS A 143 8.05 -36.20 9.74
C CYS A 143 6.66 -35.61 10.00
N THR A 144 5.70 -36.53 10.09
CA THR A 144 4.33 -36.33 10.58
C THR A 144 4.35 -36.08 12.08
N VAL A 145 3.68 -35.03 12.54
CA VAL A 145 3.21 -34.92 13.92
C VAL A 145 1.78 -34.38 13.90
N ASP A 146 0.98 -35.00 14.74
CA ASP A 146 -0.46 -35.17 14.71
C ASP A 146 -1.32 -33.91 14.87
N ASP A 147 -2.47 -33.99 14.21
CA ASP A 147 -3.65 -33.17 14.41
C ASP A 147 -4.09 -33.17 15.89
N LYS A 148 -4.04 -31.99 16.52
CA LYS A 148 -5.02 -31.60 17.53
C LYS A 148 -5.66 -30.28 17.16
N LYS A 149 -6.87 -30.43 16.61
CA LYS A 149 -7.86 -29.42 16.35
C LYS A 149 -8.58 -29.09 17.65
N ASP A 150 -8.36 -27.89 18.16
CA ASP A 150 -9.19 -27.14 19.12
C ASP A 150 -8.61 -25.72 19.15
N GLN A 151 -9.32 -24.60 19.18
CA GLN A 151 -10.70 -24.22 18.91
C GLN A 151 -10.64 -22.68 18.88
N SER A 152 -11.36 -22.04 17.95
CA SER A 152 -11.59 -20.58 17.86
C SER A 152 -10.35 -19.65 17.85
N ASN A 153 -9.78 -19.42 16.67
CA ASN A 153 -9.34 -18.06 16.33
C ASN A 153 -10.39 -17.51 15.38
N GLU A 154 -11.49 -17.00 15.95
CA GLU A 154 -12.19 -15.91 15.29
C GLU A 154 -11.12 -14.86 15.00
N ASP A 155 -10.88 -14.58 13.73
CA ASP A 155 -10.17 -13.39 13.29
C ASP A 155 -10.93 -12.19 13.85
N ILE A 156 -10.64 -11.83 15.10
CA ILE A 156 -11.02 -10.55 15.64
C ILE A 156 -10.14 -9.57 14.89
N SER A 157 -10.66 -9.15 13.73
CA SER A 157 -10.42 -7.87 13.11
C SER A 157 -10.68 -6.81 14.18
N PHE A 158 -9.71 -6.64 15.09
CA PHE A 158 -9.59 -5.45 15.89
C PHE A 158 -9.34 -4.38 14.86
N GLY A 159 -10.42 -3.68 14.50
CA GLY A 159 -10.46 -2.55 13.60
C GLY A 159 -9.61 -1.43 14.18
N LEU A 160 -8.29 -1.62 14.15
CA LEU A 160 -7.30 -0.59 14.14
C LEU A 160 -7.57 0.16 12.85
N LYS A 161 -8.43 1.17 12.94
CA LYS A 161 -8.56 2.23 11.94
C LYS A 161 -7.25 3.02 11.94
N PHE A 162 -6.13 2.39 11.56
CA PHE A 162 -4.97 3.08 11.02
C PHE A 162 -5.37 3.91 9.78
N ALA A 163 -6.52 3.57 9.18
CA ALA A 163 -7.05 4.07 7.91
C ALA A 163 -8.07 5.21 8.01
N SER A 164 -7.89 6.21 8.88
CA SER A 164 -8.52 7.53 8.65
C SER A 164 -7.54 8.60 8.16
N GLN A 165 -6.24 8.28 8.12
CA GLN A 165 -5.21 9.21 7.69
C GLN A 165 -4.41 8.59 6.55
N LYS A 166 -4.07 9.40 5.54
CA LYS A 166 -3.34 9.00 4.33
C LYS A 166 -1.91 8.45 4.59
N LEU A 167 -1.50 8.26 5.86
CA LEU A 167 -0.15 7.95 6.30
C LEU A 167 -0.19 7.02 7.53
N PHE A 168 0.80 6.11 7.61
CA PHE A 168 1.03 5.30 8.81
C PHE A 168 1.27 6.22 10.02
N PRO A 169 0.59 6.04 11.16
CA PRO A 169 0.56 7.03 12.24
C PRO A 169 1.82 6.97 13.12
N TRP A 170 3.00 7.13 12.53
CA TRP A 170 4.30 6.98 13.18
C TRP A 170 4.41 7.72 14.53
N LYS A 171 3.97 8.98 14.59
CA LYS A 171 4.00 9.79 15.82
C LYS A 171 2.89 9.47 16.82
N ALA A 172 1.73 9.03 16.32
CA ALA A 172 0.55 8.78 17.15
C ALA A 172 0.44 7.31 17.57
N LEU A 173 1.33 6.44 17.07
CA LEU A 173 1.24 5.00 17.20
C LEU A 173 1.24 4.57 18.67
N LEU A 174 2.15 5.11 19.49
CA LEU A 174 2.28 4.72 20.90
C LEU A 174 1.03 5.06 21.70
N GLY A 175 0.50 6.27 21.51
CA GLY A 175 -0.75 6.70 22.15
C GLY A 175 -1.95 5.89 21.70
N GLN A 176 -2.01 5.51 20.41
CA GLN A 176 -3.07 4.64 19.89
C GLN A 176 -2.98 3.22 20.44
N LEU A 177 -1.79 2.65 20.55
CA LEU A 177 -1.59 1.32 21.14
C LEU A 177 -2.02 1.32 22.61
N ALA A 178 -1.55 2.28 23.41
CA ALA A 178 -1.92 2.38 24.83
C ALA A 178 -3.43 2.57 25.05
N THR A 179 -4.05 3.50 24.32
CA THR A 179 -5.49 3.83 24.47
C THR A 179 -6.39 2.66 24.09
N ASN A 180 -5.99 1.89 23.08
CA ASN A 180 -6.74 0.72 22.60
C ASN A 180 -6.33 -0.58 23.30
N MET A 181 -5.49 -0.52 24.34
CA MET A 181 -5.05 -1.70 25.11
C MET A 181 -4.31 -2.72 24.24
N LEU A 182 -3.47 -2.24 23.33
CA LEU A 182 -2.73 -3.04 22.37
C LEU A 182 -1.23 -3.00 22.67
N VAL A 183 -0.57 -4.14 22.51
CA VAL A 183 0.89 -4.26 22.56
C VAL A 183 1.38 -4.89 21.27
N MET A 184 2.39 -4.26 20.67
CA MET A 184 3.01 -4.74 19.45
C MET A 184 4.28 -5.52 19.80
N TYR A 185 4.33 -6.78 19.39
CA TYR A 185 5.44 -7.68 19.65
C TYR A 185 6.30 -7.87 18.40
N ASN A 186 7.52 -8.33 18.62
CA ASN A 186 8.49 -8.64 17.57
C ASN A 186 8.83 -7.45 16.68
N TRP A 187 8.98 -6.26 17.26
CA TRP A 187 9.55 -5.14 16.52
C TRP A 187 10.95 -5.50 16.00
N PRO A 188 11.24 -5.31 14.70
CA PRO A 188 12.47 -5.77 14.09
C PRO A 188 13.72 -5.09 14.69
N VAL A 189 14.77 -5.89 14.89
CA VAL A 189 16.07 -5.39 15.34
C VAL A 189 16.67 -4.44 14.29
N ASP A 190 17.31 -3.39 14.78
CA ASP A 190 17.91 -2.30 13.99
C ASP A 190 16.91 -1.45 13.19
N VAL A 191 15.62 -1.46 13.56
CA VAL A 191 14.65 -0.48 13.06
C VAL A 191 14.35 0.51 14.16
N VAL A 192 14.57 1.79 13.88
CA VAL A 192 14.29 2.91 14.79
C VAL A 192 12.86 2.87 15.29
N PHE A 193 12.67 3.12 16.59
CA PHE A 193 11.34 3.14 17.16
C PHE A 193 10.52 4.36 16.72
N PRO A 194 9.19 4.23 16.70
CA PRO A 194 8.32 5.38 16.52
C PRO A 194 8.55 6.42 17.62
N GLY A 195 9.02 7.61 17.24
CA GLY A 195 9.28 8.73 18.14
C GLY A 195 10.67 8.74 18.80
N GLU A 196 11.57 7.84 18.40
CA GLU A 196 13.01 7.99 18.64
C GLU A 196 13.53 9.11 17.71
N ASP A 197 14.21 10.11 18.27
CA ASP A 197 14.59 11.37 17.57
C ASP A 197 15.59 11.12 16.43
N CYS A 198 15.07 10.82 15.25
CA CYS A 198 15.73 11.14 13.99
C CYS A 198 15.31 12.55 13.59
N CYS A 199 16.27 13.39 13.21
CA CYS A 199 16.04 14.75 12.77
C CYS A 199 15.18 14.86 11.47
N GLY A 200 13.89 14.50 11.43
CA GLY A 200 13.13 14.65 10.18
C GLY A 200 11.76 13.98 9.96
N LYS A 201 10.70 14.38 10.66
CA LYS A 201 9.29 14.17 10.19
C LYS A 201 8.89 12.70 9.87
N GLY A 202 9.04 11.78 10.82
CA GLY A 202 8.22 10.54 10.87
C GLY A 202 8.84 9.35 10.14
N ILE A 203 8.02 8.48 9.53
CA ILE A 203 8.51 7.23 8.88
C ILE A 203 9.50 7.47 7.74
N SER A 204 9.57 8.70 7.22
CA SER A 204 10.48 9.11 6.16
C SER A 204 11.96 9.10 6.56
N ASP A 205 12.26 9.05 7.87
CA ASP A 205 13.64 8.97 8.38
C ASP A 205 14.22 7.55 8.33
N LEU A 206 13.39 6.54 8.06
CA LEU A 206 13.87 5.17 7.89
C LEU A 206 14.67 5.04 6.59
N THR A 207 15.86 4.47 6.67
CA THR A 207 16.62 4.01 5.51
C THR A 207 15.83 2.95 4.74
N LEU A 208 16.20 2.75 3.47
CA LEU A 208 15.59 1.70 2.64
C LEU A 208 15.74 0.30 3.27
N ALA A 209 16.85 0.06 3.98
CA ALA A 209 17.11 -1.19 4.69
C ALA A 209 16.15 -1.38 5.88
N GLU A 210 15.92 -0.33 6.66
CA GLU A 210 14.98 -0.35 7.78
C GLU A 210 13.53 -0.49 7.32
N CYS A 211 13.14 0.22 6.26
CA CYS A 211 11.83 0.06 5.64
C CYS A 211 11.59 -1.38 5.19
N SER A 212 12.60 -2.01 4.57
CA SER A 212 12.50 -3.38 4.09
C SER A 212 12.33 -4.38 5.24
N LYS A 213 13.07 -4.21 6.33
CA LYS A 213 12.94 -5.03 7.55
C LYS A 213 11.56 -4.86 8.20
N LEU A 214 11.05 -3.63 8.30
CA LEU A 214 9.73 -3.35 8.85
C LEU A 214 8.61 -3.98 8.02
N ILE A 215 8.69 -3.86 6.69
CA ILE A 215 7.74 -4.49 5.77
C ILE A 215 7.78 -6.01 5.89
N ALA A 216 8.97 -6.62 5.95
CA ALA A 216 9.12 -8.06 6.12
C ALA A 216 8.49 -8.56 7.43
N ALA A 217 8.64 -7.81 8.52
CA ALA A 217 8.03 -8.12 9.81
C ALA A 217 6.50 -8.02 9.77
N LEU A 218 5.95 -7.03 9.04
CA LEU A 218 4.49 -6.82 8.90
C LEU A 218 3.81 -7.80 7.92
N THR A 219 4.53 -8.30 6.91
CA THR A 219 3.95 -9.14 5.83
C THR A 219 4.18 -10.63 6.02
N ASN A 220 4.78 -11.01 7.15
CA ASN A 220 5.15 -12.35 7.57
C ASN A 220 6.01 -13.18 6.62
N ALA A 221 7.01 -12.49 6.10
CA ALA A 221 8.14 -13.06 5.35
C ALA A 221 9.35 -13.42 6.26
N SER A 222 9.29 -13.19 7.57
CA SER A 222 10.34 -13.57 8.54
C SER A 222 9.82 -14.55 9.60
N SER A 223 10.72 -15.32 10.21
CA SER A 223 10.44 -16.20 11.37
C SER A 223 10.03 -15.44 12.64
N SER A 224 10.03 -14.11 12.60
CA SER A 224 9.74 -13.19 13.69
C SER A 224 8.65 -12.20 13.29
N MET A 225 7.49 -12.74 12.95
CA MET A 225 6.29 -11.98 12.57
C MET A 225 5.97 -10.90 13.61
N LEU A 226 5.80 -9.66 13.16
CA LEU A 226 5.25 -8.60 14.01
C LEU A 226 3.75 -8.83 14.16
N TYR A 227 3.30 -8.95 15.41
CA TYR A 227 1.89 -9.13 15.72
C TYR A 227 1.45 -8.19 16.84
N ILE A 228 0.15 -7.91 16.88
CA ILE A 228 -0.46 -7.04 17.86
C ILE A 228 -1.38 -7.89 18.74
N CYS A 229 -1.20 -7.79 20.06
CA CYS A 229 -2.08 -8.43 21.03
C CYS A 229 -2.91 -7.40 21.78
N HIS A 230 -4.19 -7.72 21.99
CA HIS A 230 -5.08 -6.96 22.83
C HIS A 230 -5.00 -7.44 24.29
N LEU A 231 -4.61 -6.55 25.20
CA LEU A 231 -4.37 -6.80 26.61
C LEU A 231 -5.24 -5.87 27.48
N PRO A 232 -6.56 -6.14 27.59
CA PRO A 232 -7.50 -5.23 28.25
C PRO A 232 -7.23 -5.04 29.74
N LYS A 233 -6.63 -6.04 30.40
CA LYS A 233 -6.25 -5.98 31.82
C LYS A 233 -5.08 -5.03 32.10
N MET A 234 -4.35 -4.60 31.07
CA MET A 234 -3.16 -3.76 31.21
C MET A 234 -3.39 -2.29 30.84
N LYS A 235 -4.64 -1.87 30.62
CA LYS A 235 -4.97 -0.50 30.17
C LYS A 235 -4.28 0.59 30.99
N VAL A 236 -4.39 0.53 32.32
CA VAL A 236 -3.81 1.54 33.22
C VAL A 236 -2.29 1.51 33.12
N ALA A 237 -1.68 0.33 33.16
CA ALA A 237 -0.23 0.16 33.07
C ALA A 237 0.34 0.65 31.72
N LEU A 238 -0.37 0.45 30.61
CA LEU A 238 0.05 0.93 29.28
C LEU A 238 -0.05 2.45 29.15
N ILE A 239 -1.14 3.06 29.65
CA ILE A 239 -1.35 4.51 29.61
C ILE A 239 -0.36 5.23 30.53
N GLU A 240 -0.14 4.70 31.74
CA GLU A 240 0.80 5.27 32.72
C GLU A 240 2.27 4.91 32.44
N SER A 241 2.55 4.23 31.31
CA SER A 241 3.91 3.83 30.92
C SER A 241 4.62 2.94 31.96
N GLN A 242 3.86 2.13 32.71
CA GLN A 242 4.38 1.08 33.59
C GLN A 242 4.57 -0.25 32.84
N ALA A 243 3.97 -0.40 31.66
CA ALA A 243 4.15 -1.53 30.76
C ALA A 243 4.45 -1.03 29.33
N PRO A 244 5.26 -1.78 28.56
CA PRO A 244 5.62 -1.38 27.20
C PRO A 244 4.48 -1.58 26.21
N VAL A 245 4.42 -0.70 25.22
CA VAL A 245 3.48 -0.76 24.08
C VAL A 245 4.13 -1.38 22.84
N ILE A 246 5.45 -1.37 22.73
CA ILE A 246 6.21 -2.09 21.70
C ILE A 246 7.34 -2.89 22.35
N ILE A 247 7.46 -4.15 21.96
CA ILE A 247 8.50 -5.07 22.42
C ILE A 247 9.27 -5.58 21.19
N SER A 248 10.59 -5.38 21.16
CA SER A 248 11.41 -5.85 20.04
C SER A 248 11.67 -7.36 20.12
N THR A 249 12.01 -7.95 18.97
CA THR A 249 12.54 -9.31 18.97
C THR A 249 13.84 -9.39 19.76
N LEU A 250 14.12 -10.57 20.30
CA LEU A 250 15.41 -10.86 20.92
C LEU A 250 16.52 -10.67 19.86
N PRO A 251 17.60 -9.95 20.16
CA PRO A 251 18.69 -9.78 19.21
C PRO A 251 19.40 -11.12 18.95
N SER A 252 20.06 -11.22 17.78
CA SER A 252 20.83 -12.42 17.40
C SER A 252 21.84 -12.80 18.47
N HIS A 253 22.19 -14.08 18.57
CA HIS A 253 23.15 -14.66 19.52
C HIS A 253 24.53 -13.97 19.54
N ASP A 254 24.88 -13.24 18.48
CA ASP A 254 26.11 -12.45 18.37
C ASP A 254 26.00 -11.02 18.92
N SER A 255 24.83 -10.60 19.43
CA SER A 255 24.61 -9.26 19.98
C SER A 255 25.08 -9.15 21.43
N LYS A 256 25.64 -7.98 21.78
CA LYS A 256 26.04 -7.64 23.16
C LYS A 256 24.84 -7.40 24.09
N LEU A 257 23.62 -7.32 23.56
CA LEU A 257 22.40 -7.07 24.33
C LEU A 257 21.68 -8.40 24.60
N LEU A 258 21.43 -8.71 25.87
CA LEU A 258 20.83 -9.98 26.30
C LEU A 258 19.30 -10.04 26.11
N LYS A 259 18.65 -8.90 25.87
CA LYS A 259 17.19 -8.77 25.82
C LYS A 259 16.76 -7.79 24.72
N GLY A 260 15.51 -7.91 24.29
CA GLY A 260 14.88 -6.98 23.36
C GLY A 260 14.63 -5.62 23.99
N LYS A 261 14.51 -4.58 23.15
CA LYS A 261 14.17 -3.22 23.57
C LYS A 261 12.67 -3.11 23.83
N HIS A 262 12.30 -2.39 24.88
CA HIS A 262 10.93 -2.09 25.26
C HIS A 262 10.67 -0.60 25.08
N LEU A 263 9.58 -0.24 24.40
CA LEU A 263 9.14 1.13 24.22
C LEU A 263 7.81 1.37 24.92
N PHE A 264 7.75 2.44 25.68
CA PHE A 264 6.60 2.84 26.49
C PHE A 264 5.81 3.99 25.85
N ALA A 265 4.58 4.22 26.31
CA ALA A 265 3.69 5.22 25.72
C ALA A 265 4.21 6.68 25.84
N ASN A 266 5.03 6.94 26.86
CA ASN A 266 5.74 8.21 27.08
C ASN A 266 7.03 8.36 26.24
N HIS A 267 7.31 7.45 25.31
CA HIS A 267 8.51 7.41 24.45
C HIS A 267 9.81 7.02 25.19
N THR A 268 9.76 6.59 26.46
CA THR A 268 10.96 6.05 27.10
C THR A 268 11.29 4.67 26.52
N ILE A 269 12.58 4.43 26.30
CA ILE A 269 13.10 3.14 25.82
C ILE A 269 13.84 2.47 26.97
N ASP A 270 13.41 1.27 27.34
CA ASP A 270 14.17 0.39 28.21
C ASP A 270 14.97 -0.60 27.35
N TYR A 271 16.27 -0.67 27.63
CA TYR A 271 17.23 -1.53 26.94
C TYR A 271 17.51 -2.83 27.71
N LEU A 272 16.94 -2.99 28.91
CA LEU A 272 17.25 -4.08 29.84
C LEU A 272 16.13 -5.10 30.05
N GLY A 273 14.92 -4.84 29.54
CA GLY A 273 13.80 -5.78 29.44
C GLY A 273 13.23 -6.26 30.75
#